data_AF-A0A6D0F152-F1
#
_entry.id   AF-A0A6D0F152-F1
#
_cell.length_a   1.000
_cell.length_b   1.000
_cell.length_c   1.000
_cell.angle_alpha   90.00
_cell.angle_beta   90.00
_cell.angle_gamma   90.00
#
_symmetry.space_group_name_H-M   'P 1'
#
loop_
_entity.id
_entity.type
_entity.pdbx_description
1 polymer ?
#
loop_
_entity_poly.entity_id
_entity_poly.type
_entity_poly.pdbx_seq_one_letter_code
_entity_poly.pdbx_strand_id
1 'polypeptide(L)'
;MLKRKKVKPITLRDVTIIDDGKLRKAITAASLGNAMEWFDFGVYGFVAYALGKVFFPGADPSVQMVAALATFSVPFLIRPLGGLFFGMLGDKYGRQKILAITIVIMSISTFCIGLIPSYDTIGIWAPILLLICKMAQGFSVGGEYTGASIFVAEYSPDRKRGFMGSWLD
;
A
#
# COMPACT_ATOMS: atom_id res chain seq x y z
N MET A 1 -46.48 -23.55 -11.90
CA MET A 1 -46.77 -22.18 -12.38
C MET A 1 -45.78 -21.22 -11.74
N LEU A 2 -44.68 -20.87 -12.42
CA LEU A 2 -43.62 -20.01 -11.86
C LEU A 2 -44.07 -18.54 -11.88
N LYS A 3 -44.24 -17.93 -10.71
CA LYS A 3 -44.54 -16.50 -10.53
C LYS A 3 -43.37 -15.68 -11.10
N ARG A 4 -43.54 -15.07 -12.29
CA ARG A 4 -42.62 -14.05 -12.82
C ARG A 4 -42.56 -12.90 -11.81
N LYS A 5 -41.44 -12.74 -11.09
CA LYS A 5 -41.15 -11.54 -10.30
C LYS A 5 -41.19 -10.33 -11.24
N LYS A 6 -42.06 -9.36 -10.97
CA LYS A 6 -42.06 -8.06 -11.67
C LYS A 6 -40.71 -7.38 -11.41
N VAL A 7 -39.86 -7.32 -12.41
CA VAL A 7 -38.61 -6.55 -12.37
C VAL A 7 -38.99 -5.08 -12.48
N LYS A 8 -38.67 -4.27 -11.46
CA LYS A 8 -38.85 -2.82 -11.53
C LYS A 8 -37.85 -2.23 -12.53
N PRO A 9 -38.27 -1.30 -13.41
CA PRO A 9 -37.35 -0.65 -14.35
C PRO A 9 -36.35 0.23 -13.62
N ILE A 10 -35.10 0.17 -14.04
CA ILE A 10 -33.98 0.97 -13.51
C ILE A 10 -34.24 2.43 -13.87
N THR A 11 -34.15 3.32 -12.87
CA THR A 11 -34.32 4.77 -13.03
C THR A 11 -32.98 5.48 -13.11
N LEU A 12 -32.93 6.71 -13.65
CA LEU A 12 -31.69 7.51 -13.72
C LEU A 12 -31.04 7.77 -12.35
N ARG A 13 -31.81 7.67 -11.25
CA ARG A 13 -31.30 7.79 -9.88
C ARG A 13 -30.57 6.54 -9.40
N ASP A 14 -30.79 5.40 -10.07
CA ASP A 14 -30.11 4.14 -9.81
C ASP A 14 -28.77 4.06 -10.57
N VAL A 15 -28.48 5.05 -11.43
CA VAL A 15 -27.24 5.13 -12.22
C VAL A 15 -26.27 6.07 -11.50
N THR A 16 -25.20 5.50 -10.95
CA THR A 16 -24.10 6.28 -10.37
C THR A 16 -23.45 7.13 -11.48
N ILE A 17 -23.64 8.44 -11.44
CA ILE A 17 -22.97 9.38 -12.36
C ILE A 17 -21.58 9.65 -11.80
N ILE A 18 -20.57 9.16 -12.50
CA ILE A 18 -19.18 9.18 -12.06
C ILE A 18 -18.46 10.33 -12.77
N ASP A 19 -17.65 11.08 -12.03
CA ASP A 19 -16.68 12.02 -12.61
C ASP A 19 -15.46 11.21 -13.10
N ASP A 20 -15.46 10.87 -14.40
CA ASP A 20 -14.43 10.07 -15.06
C ASP A 20 -13.00 10.59 -14.81
N GLY A 21 -12.83 11.90 -14.66
CA GLY A 21 -11.53 12.53 -14.43
C GLY A 21 -10.98 12.25 -13.03
N LYS A 22 -11.83 12.30 -12.00
CA LYS A 22 -11.44 11.97 -10.61
C LYS A 22 -11.23 10.47 -10.43
N LEU A 23 -12.08 9.65 -11.05
CA LEU A 23 -11.92 8.19 -11.03
C LEU A 23 -10.60 7.77 -11.67
N ARG A 24 -10.29 8.27 -12.87
CA ARG A 24 -9.02 7.96 -13.55
C ARG A 24 -7.82 8.35 -12.70
N LYS A 25 -7.82 9.56 -12.11
CA LYS A 25 -6.73 10.00 -11.22
C LYS A 25 -6.55 9.08 -10.02
N ALA A 26 -7.64 8.68 -9.38
CA ALA A 26 -7.60 7.81 -8.22
C ALA A 26 -7.12 6.39 -8.57
N ILE A 27 -7.60 5.82 -9.69
CA ILE A 27 -7.10 4.53 -10.20
C ILE A 27 -5.62 4.63 -10.51
N THR A 28 -5.17 5.64 -11.26
CA THR A 28 -3.74 5.78 -11.59
C THR A 28 -2.87 5.96 -10.36
N ALA A 29 -3.35 6.67 -9.33
CA ALA A 29 -2.62 6.88 -8.09
C ALA A 29 -2.49 5.57 -7.30
N ALA A 30 -3.57 4.79 -7.19
CA ALA A 30 -3.54 3.50 -6.51
C ALA A 30 -2.73 2.43 -7.28
N SER A 31 -2.83 2.39 -8.60
CA SER A 31 -1.99 1.50 -9.43
C SER A 31 -0.51 1.86 -9.31
N LEU A 32 -0.17 3.15 -9.26
CA LEU A 32 1.21 3.60 -9.05
C LEU A 32 1.72 3.23 -7.66
N GLY A 33 0.89 3.34 -6.62
CA GLY A 33 1.28 2.97 -5.27
C GLY A 33 1.53 1.46 -5.13
N ASN A 34 0.64 0.64 -5.70
CA ASN A 34 0.85 -0.81 -5.80
C ASN A 34 2.13 -1.14 -6.61
N ALA A 35 2.36 -0.50 -7.76
CA ALA A 35 3.57 -0.73 -8.55
C ALA A 35 4.85 -0.33 -7.78
N MET A 36 4.82 0.78 -7.04
CA MET A 36 5.94 1.19 -6.18
C MET A 36 6.20 0.20 -5.05
N GLU A 37 5.16 -0.39 -4.47
CA GLU A 37 5.28 -1.43 -3.45
C GLU A 37 6.03 -2.66 -3.99
N TRP A 38 5.58 -3.19 -5.13
CA TRP A 38 6.24 -4.32 -5.79
C TRP A 38 7.68 -4.01 -6.18
N PHE A 39 7.93 -2.77 -6.62
CA PHE A 39 9.28 -2.31 -6.92
C PHE A 39 10.17 -2.27 -5.67
N ASP A 40 9.72 -1.68 -4.57
CA ASP A 40 10.47 -1.61 -3.31
C ASP A 40 10.75 -3.02 -2.75
N PHE A 41 9.80 -3.95 -2.89
CA PHE A 41 10.00 -5.34 -2.51
C PHE A 41 11.04 -6.06 -3.36
N GLY A 42 10.98 -5.90 -4.69
CA GLY A 42 11.97 -6.46 -5.60
C GLY A 42 13.37 -5.91 -5.34
N VAL A 43 13.49 -4.58 -5.19
CA VAL A 43 14.77 -3.93 -4.89
C VAL A 43 15.29 -4.38 -3.54
N TYR A 44 14.48 -4.36 -2.48
CA TYR A 44 14.93 -4.78 -1.15
C TYR A 44 15.44 -6.22 -1.17
N GLY A 45 14.72 -7.15 -1.81
CA GLY A 45 15.16 -8.54 -1.95
C GLY A 45 16.52 -8.66 -2.65
N PHE A 46 16.76 -7.84 -3.69
CA PHE A 46 18.02 -7.81 -4.42
C PHE A 46 19.18 -7.26 -3.56
N VAL A 47 18.97 -6.17 -2.82
CA VAL A 47 20.00 -5.57 -1.96
C VAL A 47 20.05 -6.13 -0.53
N ALA A 48 19.21 -7.09 -0.14
CA ALA A 48 19.14 -7.62 1.22
C ALA A 48 20.50 -8.09 1.76
N TYR A 49 21.31 -8.73 0.92
CA TYR A 49 22.68 -9.13 1.27
C TYR A 49 23.61 -7.94 1.55
N ALA A 50 23.54 -6.90 0.72
CA ALA A 50 24.31 -5.67 0.93
C ALA A 50 23.83 -4.90 2.17
N LEU A 51 22.52 -4.84 2.41
CA LEU A 51 21.93 -4.24 3.60
C LEU A 51 22.40 -4.96 4.87
N GLY A 52 22.44 -6.31 4.87
CA GLY A 52 22.98 -7.07 5.99
C GLY A 52 24.39 -6.66 6.37
N LYS A 53 25.28 -6.46 5.38
CA LYS A 53 26.66 -6.01 5.62
C LYS A 53 26.76 -4.55 6.08
N VAL A 54 25.96 -3.66 5.48
CA VAL A 54 26.02 -2.21 5.74
C VAL A 54 25.39 -1.85 7.08
N PHE A 55 24.34 -2.55 7.49
CA PHE A 55 23.59 -2.26 8.71
C PHE A 55 24.00 -3.13 9.91
N PHE A 56 24.67 -4.27 9.68
CA PHE A 56 25.11 -5.19 10.75
C PHE A 56 26.56 -5.69 10.56
N PRO A 57 27.56 -4.82 10.32
CA PRO A 57 28.92 -5.24 9.96
C PRO A 57 29.63 -6.12 11.00
N GLY A 58 29.22 -6.04 12.28
CA GLY A 58 29.81 -6.81 13.39
C GLY A 58 29.13 -8.15 13.71
N ALA A 59 28.04 -8.51 13.02
CA ALA A 59 27.35 -9.78 13.24
C ALA A 59 27.88 -10.87 12.30
N ASP A 60 27.74 -12.15 12.69
CA ASP A 60 28.03 -13.28 11.81
C ASP A 60 27.22 -13.19 10.50
N PRO A 61 27.77 -13.62 9.34
CA PRO A 61 27.09 -13.52 8.05
C PRO A 61 25.67 -14.10 8.04
N SER A 62 25.45 -15.19 8.78
CA SER A 62 24.14 -15.81 8.96
C SER A 62 23.16 -14.88 9.71
N VAL A 63 23.63 -14.19 10.74
CA VAL A 63 22.83 -13.26 11.55
C VAL A 63 22.50 -11.99 10.76
N GLN A 64 23.44 -11.48 9.95
CA GLN A 64 23.22 -10.33 9.07
C GLN A 64 22.07 -10.60 8.08
N MET A 65 22.07 -11.77 7.44
CA MET A 65 21.03 -12.18 6.50
C MET A 65 19.68 -12.33 7.21
N VAL A 66 19.64 -12.97 8.37
CA VAL A 66 18.43 -13.13 9.18
C VAL A 66 17.87 -11.77 9.59
N ALA A 67 18.71 -10.82 10.03
CA ALA A 67 18.28 -9.49 10.42
C ALA A 67 17.72 -8.68 9.24
N ALA A 68 18.36 -8.76 8.06
CA ALA A 68 17.86 -8.12 6.84
C ALA A 68 16.49 -8.67 6.40
N LEU A 69 16.31 -9.99 6.46
CA LEU A 69 15.03 -10.67 6.15
C LEU A 69 13.97 -10.42 7.22
N ALA A 70 14.35 -10.36 8.49
CA ALA A 70 13.45 -10.02 9.58
C ALA A 70 12.91 -8.59 9.39
N THR A 71 13.79 -7.64 9.05
CA THR A 71 13.40 -6.26 8.78
C THR A 71 12.46 -6.14 7.57
N PHE A 72 12.62 -7.00 6.57
CA PHE A 72 11.68 -7.13 5.45
C PHE A 72 10.32 -7.69 5.86
N SER A 73 10.29 -8.57 6.85
CA SER A 73 9.10 -9.29 7.29
C SER A 73 8.23 -8.46 8.24
N VAL A 74 8.81 -7.54 9.03
CA VAL A 74 8.08 -6.68 9.98
C VAL A 74 6.91 -5.90 9.34
N PRO A 75 7.05 -5.24 8.16
CA PRO A 75 5.95 -4.57 7.47
C PRO A 75 4.71 -5.45 7.26
N PHE A 76 4.89 -6.75 6.99
CA PHE A 76 3.77 -7.67 6.76
C PHE A 76 2.91 -7.87 8.01
N LEU A 77 3.51 -7.78 9.20
CA LEU A 77 2.77 -7.85 10.48
C LEU A 77 1.98 -6.57 10.75
N ILE A 78 2.43 -5.44 10.20
CA ILE A 78 1.84 -4.12 10.44
C ILE A 78 0.74 -3.81 9.43
N ARG A 79 0.78 -4.41 8.25
CA ARG A 79 -0.26 -4.25 7.22
C ARG A 79 -1.68 -4.47 7.72
N PRO A 80 -2.02 -5.55 8.46
CA PRO A 80 -3.37 -5.72 9.00
C PRO A 80 -3.80 -4.56 9.91
N LEU A 81 -2.89 -4.03 10.72
CA LEU A 81 -3.15 -2.87 11.59
C LEU A 81 -3.41 -1.61 10.76
N GLY A 82 -2.62 -1.40 9.69
CA GLY A 82 -2.83 -0.33 8.72
C GLY A 82 -4.18 -0.42 8.02
N GLY A 83 -4.54 -1.61 7.53
CA GLY A 83 -5.83 -1.86 6.87
C GLY A 83 -7.02 -1.60 7.78
N LEU A 84 -6.96 -2.04 9.04
CA LEU A 84 -8.01 -1.75 10.02
C LEU A 84 -8.13 -0.25 10.30
N PHE A 85 -7.01 0.43 10.56
CA PHE A 85 -7.00 1.85 10.92
C PHE A 85 -7.45 2.75 9.76
N PHE A 86 -6.83 2.60 8.60
CA PHE A 86 -7.17 3.37 7.41
C PHE A 86 -8.51 2.95 6.80
N GLY A 87 -8.94 1.69 6.99
CA GLY A 87 -10.27 1.24 6.61
C GLY A 87 -11.37 1.99 7.38
N MET A 88 -11.28 2.00 8.72
CA MET A 88 -12.21 2.75 9.57
C MET A 88 -12.19 4.26 9.27
N LEU A 89 -11.01 4.83 9.05
CA LEU A 89 -10.87 6.24 8.67
C LEU A 89 -11.45 6.52 7.28
N GLY A 90 -11.30 5.58 6.34
CA GLY A 90 -11.84 5.68 4.97
C GLY A 90 -13.36 5.75 4.97
N ASP A 91 -14.00 4.92 5.80
CA ASP A 91 -15.45 4.90 5.95
C ASP A 91 -15.98 6.16 6.64
N LYS A 92 -15.21 6.79 7.54
CA LYS A 92 -15.63 7.99 8.28
C LYS A 92 -15.34 9.32 7.57
N TYR A 93 -14.16 9.46 6.95
CA TYR A 93 -13.65 10.72 6.39
C TYR A 93 -13.59 10.77 4.86
N GLY A 94 -13.91 9.64 4.20
CA GLY A 94 -13.97 9.50 2.75
C GLY A 94 -12.73 8.80 2.17
N ARG A 95 -12.98 7.74 1.39
CA ARG A 95 -11.97 6.85 0.81
C ARG A 95 -10.90 7.56 -0.03
N GLN A 96 -11.29 8.51 -0.88
CA GLN A 96 -10.35 9.22 -1.76
C GLN A 96 -9.28 9.99 -0.97
N LYS A 97 -9.66 10.63 0.14
CA LYS A 97 -8.72 11.42 0.96
C LYS A 97 -7.73 10.51 1.68
N ILE A 98 -8.23 9.40 2.23
CA ILE A 98 -7.39 8.43 2.93
C ILE A 98 -6.39 7.77 1.98
N LEU A 99 -6.81 7.42 0.75
CA LEU A 99 -5.90 6.90 -0.27
C LEU A 99 -4.78 7.89 -0.63
N ALA A 100 -5.09 9.18 -0.75
CA ALA A 100 -4.05 10.18 -0.98
C ALA A 100 -3.07 10.26 0.20
N ILE A 101 -3.56 10.17 1.43
CA ILE A 101 -2.74 10.20 2.65
C ILE A 101 -1.80 8.99 2.70
N THR A 102 -2.28 7.78 2.37
CA THR A 102 -1.43 6.58 2.38
C THR A 102 -0.30 6.69 1.35
N ILE A 103 -0.60 7.14 0.13
CA ILE A 103 0.43 7.33 -0.91
C ILE A 103 1.49 8.36 -0.47
N VAL A 104 1.08 9.44 0.21
CA VAL A 104 2.00 10.45 0.75
C VAL A 104 2.88 9.87 1.86
N ILE A 105 2.30 9.13 2.82
CA ILE A 105 3.05 8.47 3.90
C ILE A 105 4.06 7.49 3.32
N MET A 106 3.67 6.72 2.31
CA MET A 106 4.56 5.79 1.63
C MET A 106 5.73 6.54 0.98
N SER A 107 5.44 7.59 0.20
CA SER A 107 6.46 8.38 -0.50
C SER A 107 7.47 9.02 0.46
N ILE A 108 6.99 9.60 1.57
CA ILE A 108 7.85 10.18 2.60
C ILE A 108 8.71 9.10 3.26
N SER A 109 8.13 7.93 3.56
CA SER A 109 8.86 6.83 4.18
C SER A 109 9.97 6.31 3.26
N THR A 110 9.67 6.11 1.97
CA THR A 110 10.66 5.69 0.96
C THR A 110 11.77 6.73 0.78
N PHE A 111 11.42 8.01 0.76
CA PHE A 111 12.41 9.08 0.71
C PHE A 111 13.32 9.10 1.95
N CYS A 112 12.73 8.95 3.14
CA CYS A 112 13.49 8.86 4.40
C CYS A 112 14.45 7.67 4.40
N ILE A 113 14.05 6.51 3.88
CA ILE A 113 14.94 5.33 3.77
C ILE A 113 16.19 5.66 2.95
N GLY A 114 16.04 6.41 1.85
CA GLY A 114 17.17 6.82 1.02
C GLY A 114 18.14 7.81 1.69
N LEU A 115 17.70 8.51 2.75
CA LEU A 115 18.53 9.44 3.52
C LEU A 115 19.25 8.77 4.69
N ILE A 116 18.97 7.50 4.99
CA ILE A 116 19.58 6.81 6.13
C ILE A 116 21.06 6.53 5.82
N PRO A 117 21.99 7.08 6.62
CA PRO A 117 23.41 6.83 6.41
C PRO A 117 23.82 5.46 7.01
N SER A 118 25.01 4.97 6.66
CA SER A 118 25.47 3.62 7.02
C SER A 118 25.70 3.41 8.52
N TYR A 119 25.79 2.16 8.96
CA TYR A 119 26.13 1.82 10.36
C TYR A 119 27.43 2.48 10.83
N ASP A 120 28.40 2.68 9.93
CA ASP A 120 29.67 3.34 10.27
C ASP A 120 29.49 4.80 10.74
N THR A 121 28.41 5.46 10.30
CA THR A 121 28.15 6.87 10.64
C THR A 121 27.28 7.08 11.87
N ILE A 122 26.21 6.27 12.01
CA ILE A 122 25.19 6.46 13.06
C ILE A 122 24.96 5.22 13.93
N GLY A 123 25.73 4.14 13.70
CA GLY A 123 25.67 2.90 14.48
C GLY A 123 24.30 2.22 14.41
N ILE A 124 23.86 1.72 15.57
CA ILE A 124 22.60 0.97 15.72
C ILE A 124 21.36 1.77 15.32
N TRP A 125 21.46 3.10 15.23
CA TRP A 125 20.36 3.93 14.75
C TRP A 125 20.05 3.71 13.27
N ALA A 126 21.01 3.29 12.46
CA ALA A 126 20.80 2.99 11.04
C ALA A 126 19.72 1.90 10.84
N PRO A 127 19.85 0.68 11.40
CA PRO A 127 18.81 -0.33 11.26
C PRO A 127 17.51 0.02 11.98
N ILE A 128 17.55 0.76 13.10
CA ILE A 128 16.35 1.18 13.83
C ILE A 128 15.52 2.16 12.99
N LEU A 129 16.14 3.18 12.40
CA LEU A 129 15.46 4.14 11.53
C LEU A 129 14.90 3.46 10.29
N LEU A 130 15.66 2.52 9.71
CA LEU A 130 15.20 1.75 8.56
C LEU A 130 13.97 0.93 8.92
N LEU A 131 13.98 0.28 10.08
CA LEU A 131 12.84 -0.49 10.58
C LEU A 131 11.63 0.43 10.81
N ILE A 132 11.78 1.57 11.48
CA ILE A 132 10.69 2.54 11.68
C ILE A 132 10.09 3.01 10.35
N CYS A 133 10.93 3.36 9.38
CA CYS A 133 10.44 3.79 8.06
C CYS A 133 9.70 2.66 7.34
N LYS A 134 10.22 1.42 7.39
CA LYS A 134 9.56 0.23 6.84
C LYS A 134 8.24 -0.07 7.55
N MET A 135 8.16 0.14 8.86
CA MET A 135 6.91 0.01 9.62
C MET A 135 5.87 1.04 9.17
N ALA A 136 6.26 2.31 9.04
CA ALA A 136 5.38 3.37 8.57
C ALA A 136 4.89 3.13 7.13
N GLN A 137 5.80 2.68 6.26
CA GLN A 137 5.49 2.29 4.89
C GLN A 137 4.51 1.10 4.86
N GLY A 138 4.78 0.03 5.62
CA GLY A 138 3.91 -1.14 5.72
C GLY A 138 2.53 -0.84 6.30
N PHE A 139 2.45 0.06 7.27
CA PHE A 139 1.20 0.57 7.80
C PHE A 139 0.38 1.30 6.74
N SER A 140 1.04 2.12 5.92
CA SER A 140 0.41 2.85 4.83
C SER A 140 -0.19 1.92 3.77
N VAL A 141 0.60 0.95 3.32
CA VAL A 141 0.22 0.00 2.28
C VAL A 141 -0.97 -0.86 2.69
N GLY A 142 -1.04 -1.25 3.97
CA GLY A 142 -2.17 -2.01 4.49
C GLY A 142 -3.52 -1.31 4.29
N GLY A 143 -3.53 0.03 4.39
CA GLY A 143 -4.72 0.85 4.14
C GLY A 143 -5.03 1.06 2.67
N GLU A 144 -3.98 1.20 1.85
CA GLU A 144 -4.09 1.51 0.43
C GLU A 144 -4.81 0.40 -0.36
N TYR A 145 -4.40 -0.86 -0.20
CA TYR A 145 -4.94 -1.98 -0.97
C TYR A 145 -6.44 -2.19 -0.73
N THR A 146 -6.87 -2.17 0.54
CA THR A 146 -8.29 -2.27 0.91
C THR A 146 -9.09 -1.03 0.58
N GLY A 147 -8.48 0.16 0.70
CA GLY A 147 -9.14 1.43 0.37
C GLY A 147 -9.41 1.56 -1.12
N ALA A 148 -8.43 1.18 -1.94
CA ALA A 148 -8.44 1.37 -3.39
C ALA A 148 -9.36 0.37 -4.07
N SER A 149 -9.29 -0.91 -3.70
CA SER A 149 -10.17 -1.95 -4.24
C SER A 149 -11.64 -1.63 -4.06
N ILE A 150 -12.03 -1.18 -2.86
CA ILE A 150 -13.42 -0.78 -2.59
C ILE A 150 -13.75 0.56 -3.25
N PHE A 151 -12.86 1.54 -3.25
CA PHE A 151 -13.11 2.83 -3.92
C PHE A 151 -13.35 2.63 -5.43
N VAL A 152 -12.54 1.81 -6.08
CA VAL A 152 -12.71 1.46 -7.49
C VAL A 152 -13.98 0.63 -7.68
N ALA A 153 -14.32 -0.28 -6.77
CA ALA A 153 -15.59 -1.00 -6.83
C ALA A 153 -16.80 -0.06 -6.69
N GLU A 154 -16.76 0.95 -5.83
CA GLU A 154 -17.86 1.91 -5.60
C GLU A 154 -18.02 2.89 -6.77
N TYR A 155 -16.91 3.34 -7.35
CA TYR A 155 -16.92 4.37 -8.40
C TYR A 155 -16.87 3.82 -9.83
N SER A 156 -16.65 2.51 -10.06
CA SER A 156 -16.59 1.99 -11.43
C SER A 156 -17.98 1.68 -12.00
N PRO A 157 -18.25 1.94 -13.30
CA PRO A 157 -19.51 1.58 -13.95
C PRO A 157 -19.73 0.07 -13.92
N ASP A 158 -20.96 -0.38 -13.68
CA ASP A 158 -21.30 -1.82 -13.54
C ASP A 158 -20.76 -2.72 -14.64
N ARG A 159 -20.66 -2.20 -15.88
CA ARG A 159 -20.16 -2.97 -17.04
C ARG A 159 -18.62 -3.09 -17.09
N LYS A 160 -17.86 -2.27 -16.35
CA LYS A 160 -16.39 -2.20 -16.39
C LYS A 160 -15.71 -2.38 -15.03
N ARG A 161 -16.46 -2.66 -13.96
CA ARG A 161 -15.95 -2.88 -12.59
C ARG A 161 -14.80 -3.87 -12.53
N GLY A 162 -14.92 -5.03 -13.18
CA GLY A 162 -13.84 -6.04 -13.21
C GLY A 162 -12.59 -5.58 -13.95
N PHE A 163 -12.74 -4.91 -15.11
CA PHE A 163 -11.60 -4.41 -15.87
C PHE A 163 -10.88 -3.27 -15.16
N MET A 164 -11.61 -2.34 -14.53
CA MET A 164 -11.01 -1.24 -13.76
C MET A 164 -10.40 -1.73 -12.44
N GLY A 165 -11.01 -2.73 -11.79
CA GLY A 165 -10.44 -3.39 -10.62
C GLY A 165 -9.14 -4.14 -10.93
N SER A 166 -9.02 -4.74 -12.13
CA SER A 166 -7.80 -5.45 -12.55
C SER A 166 -6.57 -4.55 -12.71
N TRP A 167 -6.71 -3.22 -12.73
CA TRP A 167 -5.55 -2.31 -12.72
C TRP A 167 -4.97 -2.12 -11.31
N LEU A 168 -5.68 -2.58 -10.28
CA LEU A 168 -5.21 -2.56 -8.89
C LEU A 168 -4.46 -3.84 -8.49
N ASP A 169 -4.61 -4.92 -9.25
CA ASP A 169 -3.96 -6.23 -9.02
C ASP A 169 -2.75 -6.38 -9.95
#